data_AF-A0AA41XCU4-F1
#
_entry.id   AF-A0AA41XCU4-F1
#
_cell.length_a   1.000
_cell.length_b   1.000
_cell.length_c   1.000
_cell.angle_alpha   90.00
_cell.angle_beta   90.00
_cell.angle_gamma   90.00
#
_symmetry.space_group_name_H-M   'P 1'
#
loop_
_entity.id
_entity.type
_entity.pdbx_description
1 polymer ?
#
loop_
_entity_poly.entity_id
_entity_poly.type
_entity_poly.pdbx_seq_one_letter_code
_entity_poly.pdbx_strand_id
1 'polypeptide(L)'
;MSTVHAPAPTSHDDHGSVASIGPEHTGKPFPKKLAGAVFVLFWLAALALWIIAPHIADPRWGAFVIDTGILLASVGFAAPGITRIKSFGVTLGFAAIAWGLFALGDFGDIVVLSYFLRMFVPLLALLGSLYGLIGKLKVWY
;
A
#
# COMPACT_ATOMS: atom_id res chain seq x y z
N MET A 1 -48.33 47.58 -49.15
CA MET A 1 -46.94 47.10 -49.00
C MET A 1 -46.60 47.15 -47.52
N SER A 2 -46.74 46.03 -46.81
CA SER A 2 -46.56 45.93 -45.36
C SER A 2 -45.33 45.08 -45.10
N THR A 3 -44.27 45.68 -44.55
CA THR A 3 -43.04 44.98 -44.19
C THR A 3 -43.21 44.35 -42.81
N VAL A 4 -43.37 43.03 -42.78
CA VAL A 4 -43.41 42.24 -41.54
C VAL A 4 -41.99 42.13 -41.01
N HIS A 5 -41.72 42.78 -39.87
CA HIS A 5 -40.48 42.64 -39.11
C HIS A 5 -40.48 41.28 -38.41
N ALA A 6 -39.51 40.42 -38.71
CA ALA A 6 -39.29 39.19 -37.95
C ALA A 6 -38.58 39.52 -36.61
N PRO A 7 -39.04 38.98 -35.46
CA PRO A 7 -38.32 39.10 -34.19
C PRO A 7 -37.15 38.11 -34.12
N ALA A 8 -36.05 38.56 -33.50
CA ALA A 8 -34.83 37.79 -33.29
C ALA A 8 -35.02 36.60 -32.32
N PRO A 9 -34.28 35.49 -32.49
CA PRO A 9 -34.36 34.35 -31.57
C PRO A 9 -33.71 34.71 -30.23
N THR A 10 -34.51 34.65 -29.16
CA THR A 10 -34.09 34.75 -27.77
C THR A 10 -33.33 33.48 -27.37
N SER A 11 -32.09 33.65 -26.91
CA SER A 11 -31.27 32.61 -26.31
C SER A 11 -31.86 32.18 -24.96
N HIS A 12 -32.44 30.99 -24.92
CA HIS A 12 -32.69 30.25 -23.70
C HIS A 12 -32.24 28.82 -23.96
N ASP A 13 -31.08 28.45 -23.45
CA ASP A 13 -30.79 27.07 -23.04
C ASP A 13 -29.88 27.14 -21.82
N ASP A 14 -30.60 27.25 -20.71
CA ASP A 14 -30.15 27.08 -19.34
C ASP A 14 -29.94 25.57 -19.12
N HIS A 15 -28.81 25.03 -19.60
CA HIS A 15 -28.34 23.72 -19.18
C HIS A 15 -27.23 23.92 -18.18
N GLY A 16 -27.68 24.23 -16.96
CA GLY A 16 -26.89 24.17 -15.75
C GLY A 16 -26.05 22.90 -15.72
N SER A 17 -24.76 23.12 -15.87
CA SER A 17 -23.65 22.42 -15.23
C SER A 17 -24.13 21.29 -14.31
N VAL A 18 -24.32 20.10 -14.87
CA VAL A 18 -24.27 18.87 -14.10
C VAL A 18 -22.82 18.75 -13.64
N ALA A 19 -22.53 19.38 -12.51
CA ALA A 19 -21.32 19.13 -11.75
C ALA A 19 -21.33 17.62 -11.48
N SER A 20 -20.53 16.89 -12.27
CA SER A 20 -20.23 15.51 -11.98
C SER A 20 -19.51 15.50 -10.63
N ILE A 21 -20.27 15.30 -9.55
CA ILE A 21 -19.72 14.89 -8.26
C ILE A 21 -19.28 13.44 -8.46
N GLY A 22 -18.21 13.25 -9.24
CA GLY A 22 -17.42 12.05 -9.17
C GLY A 22 -16.82 12.00 -7.78
N PRO A 23 -16.80 10.83 -7.11
CA PRO A 23 -16.29 10.72 -5.75
C PRO A 23 -14.90 11.33 -5.71
N GLU A 24 -14.75 12.40 -4.93
CA GLU A 24 -13.53 13.16 -4.78
C GLU A 24 -12.43 12.18 -4.33
N HIS A 25 -11.64 11.71 -5.29
CA HIS A 25 -10.50 10.83 -5.03
C HIS A 25 -9.33 11.69 -4.54
N THR A 26 -9.49 12.26 -3.34
CA THR A 26 -8.61 13.23 -2.66
C THR A 26 -7.32 12.61 -2.11
N GLY A 27 -6.59 11.85 -2.92
CA GLY A 27 -5.30 11.27 -2.53
C GLY A 27 -4.19 11.68 -3.48
N LYS A 28 -3.08 12.22 -2.96
CA LYS A 28 -1.87 12.39 -3.77
C LYS A 28 -1.40 11.01 -4.29
N PRO A 29 -1.13 10.88 -5.60
CA PRO A 29 -0.67 9.63 -6.18
C PRO A 29 0.71 9.26 -5.62
N PHE A 30 0.94 7.96 -5.41
CA PHE A 30 2.24 7.46 -4.98
C PHE A 30 3.15 7.30 -6.21
N PRO A 31 4.28 8.04 -6.31
CA PRO A 31 5.12 8.00 -7.50
C PRO A 31 5.72 6.60 -7.71
N LYS A 32 5.63 6.05 -8.93
CA LYS A 32 6.16 4.70 -9.25
C LYS A 32 7.66 4.55 -8.95
N LYS A 33 8.46 5.60 -9.22
CA LYS A 33 9.90 5.61 -8.90
C LYS A 33 10.14 5.50 -7.40
N LEU A 34 9.31 6.17 -6.60
CA LEU A 34 9.39 6.10 -5.14
C LEU A 34 8.99 4.70 -4.64
N ALA A 35 7.96 4.08 -5.22
CA ALA A 35 7.56 2.72 -4.89
C ALA A 35 8.68 1.70 -5.16
N GLY A 36 9.38 1.83 -6.29
CA GLY A 36 10.55 1.00 -6.60
C GLY A 36 11.73 1.24 -5.65
N ALA A 37 12.00 2.51 -5.30
CA ALA A 37 13.04 2.84 -4.33
C ALA A 37 12.75 2.27 -2.94
N VAL A 38 11.48 2.34 -2.50
CA VAL A 38 11.01 1.74 -1.23
C VAL A 38 11.19 0.23 -1.26
N PHE A 39 10.81 -0.44 -2.35
CA PHE A 39 11.03 -1.88 -2.51
C PHE A 39 12.50 -2.23 -2.28
N VAL A 40 13.43 -1.59 -3.01
CA VAL A 40 14.86 -1.87 -2.89
C VAL A 40 15.38 -1.56 -1.49
N LEU A 41 15.03 -0.40 -0.93
CA LEU A 41 15.51 0.03 0.39
C LEU A 41 15.11 -0.95 1.49
N PHE A 42 13.84 -1.38 1.50
CA PHE A 42 13.33 -2.29 2.51
C PHE A 42 13.93 -3.69 2.39
N TRP A 43 14.18 -4.15 1.16
CA TRP A 43 14.86 -5.42 0.92
C TRP A 43 16.34 -5.39 1.34
N LEU A 44 17.06 -4.30 1.05
CA LEU A 44 18.44 -4.14 1.50
C LEU A 44 18.53 -4.14 3.03
N ALA A 45 17.60 -3.45 3.70
CA ALA A 45 17.51 -3.47 5.16
C ALA A 45 17.19 -4.88 5.70
N ALA A 46 16.25 -5.60 5.08
CA ALA A 46 15.94 -6.98 5.47
C ALA A 46 17.14 -7.93 5.34
N LEU A 47 17.86 -7.85 4.22
CA LEU A 47 19.08 -8.64 3.99
C LEU A 47 20.16 -8.31 5.02
N ALA A 48 20.38 -7.02 5.32
CA ALA A 48 21.33 -6.61 6.35
C ALA A 48 20.98 -7.18 7.72
N LEU A 49 19.69 -7.15 8.11
CA LEU A 49 19.22 -7.73 9.37
C LEU A 49 19.45 -9.24 9.43
N TRP A 50 19.14 -9.97 8.34
CA TRP A 50 19.37 -11.42 8.29
C TRP A 50 20.85 -11.81 8.32
N ILE A 51 21.75 -10.97 7.79
CA ILE A 51 23.19 -11.17 7.90
C ILE A 51 23.66 -11.00 9.35
N ILE A 52 23.10 -10.02 10.07
CA ILE A 52 23.52 -9.70 11.45
C ILE A 52 22.91 -10.66 12.47
N ALA A 53 21.69 -11.17 12.23
CA ALA A 53 20.95 -12.01 13.16
C ALA A 53 21.74 -13.20 13.76
N PRO A 54 22.50 -14.00 12.97
CA PRO A 54 23.29 -15.11 13.50
C PRO A 54 24.43 -14.70 14.44
N HIS A 55 24.84 -13.43 14.42
CA HIS A 55 25.91 -12.89 15.25
C HIS A 55 25.41 -12.34 16.60
N ILE A 56 24.10 -12.40 16.86
CA ILE A 56 23.51 -11.94 18.11
C ILE A 56 23.57 -13.05 19.15
N ALA A 57 24.20 -12.76 20.30
CA ALA A 57 24.41 -13.75 21.36
C ALA A 57 23.10 -14.19 22.04
N ASP A 58 22.12 -13.30 22.15
CA ASP A 58 20.80 -13.62 22.71
C ASP A 58 19.87 -14.14 21.59
N PRO A 59 19.40 -15.40 21.67
CA PRO A 59 18.52 -16.00 20.66
C PRO A 59 17.21 -15.24 20.45
N ARG A 60 16.66 -14.59 21.48
CA ARG A 60 15.38 -13.85 21.37
C ARG A 60 15.55 -12.60 20.52
N TRP A 61 16.65 -11.86 20.73
CA TRP A 61 17.01 -10.74 19.88
C TRP A 61 17.33 -11.17 18.45
N GLY A 62 18.00 -12.31 18.29
CA GLY A 62 18.24 -12.92 16.97
C GLY A 62 16.94 -13.21 16.21
N ALA A 63 15.96 -13.85 16.87
CA ALA A 63 14.65 -14.15 16.30
C ALA A 63 13.90 -12.87 15.89
N PHE A 64 13.86 -11.88 16.78
CA PHE A 64 13.19 -10.60 16.52
C PHE A 64 13.80 -9.82 15.35
N VAL A 65 15.12 -9.89 15.18
CA VAL A 65 15.81 -9.28 14.04
C VAL A 65 15.44 -9.99 12.73
N ILE A 66 15.33 -11.32 12.74
CA ILE A 66 14.86 -12.09 11.58
C ILE A 66 13.44 -11.68 11.19
N ASP A 67 12.56 -11.59 12.18
CA ASP A 67 11.15 -11.25 11.99
C ASP A 67 10.95 -9.81 11.53
N THR A 68 11.78 -8.89 12.02
CA THR A 68 11.85 -7.52 11.50
C THR A 68 12.26 -7.52 10.03
N GLY A 69 13.22 -8.37 9.63
CA GLY A 69 13.60 -8.53 8.23
C GLY A 69 12.45 -9.05 7.35
N ILE A 70 11.70 -10.04 7.83
CA ILE A 70 10.51 -10.57 7.13
C ILE A 70 9.46 -9.47 6.93
N LEU A 71 9.21 -8.68 7.97
CA LEU A 71 8.27 -7.57 7.92
C LEU A 71 8.69 -6.52 6.89
N LEU A 72 9.97 -6.11 6.90
CA LEU A 72 10.49 -5.12 5.95
C LEU A 72 10.40 -5.65 4.51
N ALA A 73 10.83 -6.89 4.26
CA ALA A 73 10.72 -7.52 2.94
C ALA A 73 9.27 -7.56 2.45
N SER A 74 8.32 -7.85 3.34
CA SER A 74 6.89 -7.90 3.05
C SER A 74 6.33 -6.51 2.69
N VAL A 75 6.67 -5.47 3.46
CA VAL A 75 6.27 -4.09 3.16
C VAL A 75 6.89 -3.61 1.86
N GLY A 76 8.19 -3.89 1.66
CA GLY A 76 8.90 -3.57 0.43
C GLY A 76 8.23 -4.21 -0.78
N PHE A 77 7.89 -5.51 -0.69
CA PHE A 77 7.19 -6.25 -1.74
C PHE A 77 5.79 -5.69 -2.06
N ALA A 78 5.05 -5.23 -1.05
CA ALA A 78 3.73 -4.63 -1.24
C ALA A 78 3.81 -3.22 -1.87
N ALA A 79 4.90 -2.48 -1.67
CA ALA A 79 5.01 -1.07 -2.05
C ALA A 79 4.72 -0.76 -3.54
N PRO A 80 5.22 -1.54 -4.54
CA PRO A 80 4.89 -1.32 -5.95
C PRO A 80 3.41 -1.48 -6.31
N GLY A 81 2.65 -2.23 -5.50
CA GLY A 81 1.21 -2.41 -5.68
C GLY A 81 0.38 -1.23 -5.16
N ILE A 82 0.96 -0.35 -4.35
CA ILE A 82 0.25 0.74 -3.69
C ILE A 82 0.23 1.98 -4.59
N THR A 83 -0.97 2.47 -4.90
CA THR A 83 -1.16 3.60 -5.83
C THR A 83 -1.28 4.97 -5.14
N ARG A 84 -1.51 4.98 -3.82
CA ARG A 84 -1.79 6.20 -3.05
C ARG A 84 -0.91 6.30 -1.81
N ILE A 85 -0.43 7.51 -1.51
CA ILE A 85 0.43 7.74 -0.35
C ILE A 85 -0.28 7.45 0.98
N LYS A 86 -1.58 7.73 1.07
CA LYS A 86 -2.39 7.42 2.26
C LYS A 86 -2.45 5.91 2.52
N SER A 87 -2.64 5.12 1.47
CA SER A 87 -2.63 3.66 1.57
C SER A 87 -1.27 3.13 2.00
N PHE A 88 -0.17 3.73 1.51
CA PHE A 88 1.17 3.40 1.95
C PHE A 88 1.37 3.71 3.45
N GLY A 89 0.90 4.86 3.91
CA GLY A 89 0.91 5.22 5.33
C GLY A 89 0.13 4.22 6.21
N VAL A 90 -1.03 3.75 5.73
CA VAL A 90 -1.80 2.68 6.42
C VAL A 90 -1.02 1.37 6.46
N THR A 91 -0.36 0.98 5.36
CA THR A 91 0.53 -0.20 5.34
C THR A 91 1.66 -0.08 6.35
N LEU A 92 2.29 1.09 6.47
CA LEU A 92 3.30 1.34 7.50
C LEU A 92 2.73 1.27 8.93
N GLY A 93 1.50 1.77 9.14
CA GLY A 93 0.80 1.64 10.43
C GLY A 93 0.56 0.19 10.81
N PHE A 94 0.07 -0.64 9.88
CA PHE A 94 -0.08 -2.07 10.12
C PHE A 94 1.27 -2.78 10.32
N ALA A 95 2.31 -2.35 9.59
CA ALA A 95 3.65 -2.87 9.81
C ALA A 95 4.17 -2.56 11.22
N ALA A 96 3.95 -1.35 11.73
CA ALA A 96 4.31 -0.99 13.10
C ALA A 96 3.57 -1.85 14.14
N ILE A 97 2.29 -2.14 13.91
CA ILE A 97 1.51 -3.05 14.77
C ILE A 97 2.08 -4.47 14.72
N ALA A 98 2.35 -4.99 13.51
CA ALA A 98 2.94 -6.32 13.33
C ALA A 98 4.32 -6.42 13.98
N TRP A 99 5.14 -5.37 13.89
CA TRP A 99 6.43 -5.27 14.56
C TRP A 99 6.30 -5.39 16.08
N GLY A 100 5.34 -4.67 16.68
CA GLY A 100 5.03 -4.80 18.11
C GLY A 100 4.53 -6.18 18.51
N LEU A 101 3.74 -6.84 17.65
CA LEU A 101 3.26 -8.21 17.86
C LEU A 101 4.41 -9.24 17.76
N PHE A 102 5.36 -9.06 16.84
CA PHE A 102 6.58 -9.87 16.80
C PHE A 102 7.42 -9.69 18.05
N ALA A 103 7.64 -8.45 18.50
CA ALA A 103 8.36 -8.18 19.75
C ALA A 103 7.67 -8.88 20.94
N LEU A 104 6.35 -8.79 21.03
CA LEU A 104 5.58 -9.46 22.07
C LEU A 104 5.70 -10.98 21.99
N GLY A 105 5.67 -11.55 20.78
CA GLY A 105 5.83 -12.98 20.55
C GLY A 105 7.22 -13.49 20.96
N ASP A 106 8.27 -12.80 20.54
CA ASP A 106 9.65 -13.24 20.73
C ASP A 106 10.17 -13.00 22.15
N PHE A 107 9.81 -11.88 22.79
CA PHE A 107 10.20 -11.61 24.17
C PHE A 107 9.25 -12.25 25.21
N GLY A 108 8.00 -12.52 24.82
CA GLY A 108 7.02 -13.21 25.65
C GLY A 108 7.07 -14.74 25.53
N ASP A 109 8.01 -15.29 24.74
CA ASP A 109 8.11 -16.71 24.39
C ASP A 109 6.77 -17.31 23.88
N ILE A 110 5.94 -16.51 23.21
CA ILE A 110 4.66 -16.92 22.62
C ILE A 110 4.93 -17.48 21.22
N VAL A 111 5.56 -18.65 21.18
CA VAL A 111 6.05 -19.31 19.95
C VAL A 111 4.97 -19.41 18.86
N VAL A 112 3.74 -19.76 19.25
CA VAL A 112 2.60 -19.88 18.31
C VAL A 112 2.30 -18.55 17.62
N LEU A 113 2.38 -17.43 18.35
CA LEU A 113 2.13 -16.09 17.81
C LEU A 113 3.22 -15.71 16.80
N SER A 114 4.50 -15.88 17.15
CA SER A 114 5.60 -15.56 16.24
C SER A 114 5.53 -16.39 14.95
N TYR A 115 5.27 -17.70 15.03
CA TYR A 115 5.14 -18.54 13.83
C TYR A 115 3.91 -18.20 12.99
N PHE A 116 2.78 -17.88 13.62
CA PHE A 116 1.61 -17.40 12.90
C PHE A 116 1.93 -16.12 12.12
N LEU A 117 2.56 -15.13 12.76
CA LEU A 117 2.93 -13.86 12.12
C LEU A 117 3.96 -14.06 11.00
N ARG A 118 4.94 -14.97 11.16
CA ARG A 118 5.92 -15.32 10.12
C ARG A 118 5.28 -15.82 8.84
N MET A 119 4.15 -16.52 8.92
CA MET A 119 3.40 -16.97 7.74
C MET A 119 2.40 -15.92 7.26
N PHE A 120 1.72 -15.25 8.19
CA PHE A 120 0.63 -14.34 7.90
C PHE A 120 1.09 -13.03 7.26
N VAL A 121 2.20 -12.45 7.74
CA VAL A 121 2.72 -11.16 7.23
C VAL A 121 3.13 -11.25 5.75
N PRO A 122 3.93 -12.24 5.30
CA PRO A 122 4.23 -12.43 3.88
C PRO A 122 2.98 -12.71 3.05
N LEU A 123 2.04 -13.50 3.59
CA LEU A 123 0.79 -13.82 2.90
C LEU A 123 -0.02 -12.55 2.61
N LEU A 124 -0.14 -11.63 3.57
CA LEU A 124 -0.83 -10.34 3.35
C LEU A 124 -0.15 -9.49 2.28
N ALA A 125 1.19 -9.46 2.26
CA ALA A 125 1.93 -8.74 1.22
C ALA A 125 1.69 -9.34 -0.18
N LEU A 126 1.65 -10.67 -0.28
CA LEU A 126 1.33 -11.39 -1.51
C LEU A 126 -0.10 -11.11 -1.97
N LEU A 127 -1.09 -11.16 -1.07
CA LEU A 127 -2.48 -10.85 -1.40
C LEU A 127 -2.63 -9.44 -1.97
N GLY A 128 -1.97 -8.45 -1.35
CA GLY A 128 -1.97 -7.07 -1.84
C GLY A 128 -1.47 -6.95 -3.28
N SER A 129 -0.36 -7.64 -3.59
CA SER A 129 0.17 -7.72 -4.95
C SER A 129 -0.77 -8.43 -5.92
N LEU A 130 -1.34 -9.57 -5.51
CA LEU A 130 -2.24 -10.39 -6.32
C LEU A 130 -3.50 -9.63 -6.74
N TYR A 131 -4.17 -8.95 -5.80
CA TYR A 131 -5.32 -8.11 -6.12
C TYR A 131 -4.96 -6.97 -7.08
N GLY A 132 -3.78 -6.38 -6.93
CA GLY A 132 -3.25 -5.38 -7.86
C GLY A 132 -3.01 -5.92 -9.27
N LEU A 133 -2.66 -7.20 -9.41
CA LEU A 133 -2.43 -7.86 -10.69
C LEU A 133 -3.75 -8.23 -11.39
N ILE A 134 -4.70 -8.82 -10.66
CA ILE A 134 -6.03 -9.20 -11.19
C ILE A 134 -6.79 -7.96 -11.68
N GLY A 135 -6.72 -6.84 -10.94
CA GLY A 135 -7.35 -5.58 -11.35
C GLY A 135 -6.84 -5.03 -12.69
N LYS A 136 -5.58 -5.33 -13.06
CA LYS A 136 -5.01 -4.92 -14.36
C LYS A 136 -5.45 -5.83 -15.51
N LEU A 137 -5.68 -7.11 -15.24
CA LEU A 137 -6.13 -8.08 -16.25
C LEU A 137 -7.59 -7.84 -16.69
N LYS A 138 -8.46 -7.39 -15.77
CA LYS A 138 -9.88 -7.15 -16.06
C LYS A 138 -10.14 -5.99 -17.04
N VAL A 139 -9.18 -5.10 -17.28
CA VAL A 139 -9.33 -3.95 -18.19
C VAL A 139 -9.14 -4.33 -19.67
N TRP A 140 -8.75 -5.58 -19.95
CA TRP A 140 -8.39 -6.06 -21.30
C TRP A 140 -9.41 -7.00 -21.96
N TYR A 141 -10.60 -7.16 -21.38
CA TYR A 141 -11.71 -7.92 -22.00
C TYR A 141 -12.95 -7.06 -22.19
#